data_AF-A0A4Z1A6K6-F1
#
_entry.id   AF-A0A4Z1A6K6-F1
#
_cell.length_a   1.000
_cell.length_b   1.000
_cell.length_c   1.000
_cell.angle_alpha   90.00
_cell.angle_beta   90.00
_cell.angle_gamma   90.00
#
_symmetry.space_group_name_H-M   'P 1'
#
loop_
_entity.id
_entity.type
_entity.pdbx_description
1 polymer ?
#
loop_
_entity_poly.entity_id
_entity_poly.type
_entity_poly.pdbx_seq_one_letter_code
_entity_poly.pdbx_strand_id
1 'polypeptide(L)'
;MKNLLLILFVLGMAMAPLVSQEETSEESPFASTKKKVQLWKGEVVGVYKNRLWIKVRIYRNQRISKLSLGEIKSLFADTKEFPVYQKLTNLKQGVLLVRDTVWEEKNINQKNQFIEVVLVGDYKPDLDSKMKEITTDAYISSYIEEDFFTEPDAFFKGRFTPPRKTVFHPKDRKEMVLVTRGLFLYGQGTDPSSDSFNPYYLEPKPSNLKEIPSFYIDKYEVTNAEYAYFLKQTTTQSPPHWIGGKYPAGEGDFPVVHLTYREVERYASWVGKRIPTEWEWEKAARGPGVIEFTNRDETLGYQIIATKYPFGDEYDSLYCNTRESKIGKAQSVFELSTEGASPYGAIGMCGNAPEWTSSDYQLYPGHHIKNFSFGKIYKVVRGGSYSDSAKNSTASARSYGGIPNLSEDRRAGFRLVMDYRD
;
A
#
# COMPACT_ATOMS: atom_id res chain seq x y z
N MET A 1 -79.95 -8.92 -31.76
CA MET A 1 -79.46 -7.55 -31.44
C MET A 1 -77.97 -7.60 -31.22
N LYS A 2 -77.21 -6.84 -32.04
CA LYS A 2 -75.93 -6.11 -31.76
C LYS A 2 -74.94 -6.78 -30.79
N ASN A 3 -73.80 -7.28 -31.26
CA ASN A 3 -72.53 -6.57 -31.55
C ASN A 3 -71.52 -6.83 -30.43
N LEU A 4 -70.40 -7.49 -30.71
CA LEU A 4 -69.08 -6.85 -30.92
C LEU A 4 -68.01 -7.93 -31.16
N LEU A 5 -67.46 -7.97 -32.37
CA LEU A 5 -66.34 -8.82 -32.77
C LEU A 5 -65.04 -8.09 -32.38
N LEU A 6 -64.23 -8.65 -31.47
CA LEU A 6 -62.94 -8.08 -31.09
C LEU A 6 -61.84 -8.66 -31.98
N ILE A 7 -61.22 -7.80 -32.80
CA ILE A 7 -60.08 -8.11 -33.66
C ILE A 7 -58.83 -8.16 -32.78
N LEU A 8 -58.18 -9.33 -32.71
CA LEU A 8 -56.86 -9.49 -32.08
C LEU A 8 -55.77 -9.34 -33.16
N PHE A 9 -55.02 -8.24 -33.09
CA PHE A 9 -53.79 -8.03 -33.84
C PHE A 9 -52.68 -8.90 -33.23
N VAL A 10 -52.18 -9.87 -34.00
CA VAL A 10 -50.97 -10.63 -33.64
C VAL A 10 -49.76 -9.82 -34.11
N LEU A 11 -49.08 -9.16 -33.18
CA LEU A 11 -47.77 -8.55 -33.42
C LEU A 11 -46.70 -9.66 -33.33
N GLY A 12 -46.11 -10.03 -34.45
CA GLY A 12 -44.96 -10.91 -34.49
C GLY A 12 -43.72 -10.21 -33.94
N MET A 13 -43.30 -10.55 -32.71
CA MET A 13 -41.98 -10.21 -32.21
C MET A 13 -40.98 -11.25 -32.73
N ALA A 14 -40.07 -10.81 -33.59
CA ALA A 14 -38.90 -11.57 -33.97
C ALA A 14 -37.99 -11.76 -32.75
N MET A 15 -37.77 -13.01 -32.35
CA MET A 15 -36.75 -13.38 -31.36
C MET A 15 -35.37 -13.12 -31.96
N ALA A 16 -34.68 -12.08 -31.49
CA ALA A 16 -33.25 -11.93 -31.70
C ALA A 16 -32.51 -13.04 -30.91
N PRO A 17 -31.43 -13.64 -31.45
CA PRO A 17 -30.71 -14.69 -30.75
C PRO A 17 -30.04 -14.12 -29.51
N LEU A 18 -30.26 -14.77 -28.36
CA LEU A 18 -29.50 -14.52 -27.15
C LEU A 18 -28.02 -14.79 -27.45
N VAL A 19 -27.23 -13.72 -27.55
CA VAL A 19 -25.78 -13.80 -27.38
C VAL A 19 -25.55 -14.18 -25.93
N SER A 20 -25.08 -15.40 -25.69
CA SER A 20 -24.52 -15.80 -24.40
C SER A 20 -23.33 -14.88 -24.14
N GLN A 21 -23.51 -13.89 -23.27
CA GLN A 21 -22.36 -13.26 -22.62
C GLN A 21 -21.67 -14.38 -21.85
N GLU A 22 -20.47 -14.75 -22.29
CA GLU A 22 -19.53 -15.46 -21.43
C GLU A 22 -19.35 -14.58 -20.18
N GLU A 23 -20.02 -14.96 -19.09
CA GLU A 23 -19.60 -14.54 -17.76
C GLU A 23 -18.19 -15.11 -17.58
N THR A 24 -17.18 -14.35 -17.98
CA THR A 24 -15.84 -14.54 -17.46
C THR A 24 -15.98 -14.38 -15.95
N SER A 25 -15.97 -15.50 -15.24
CA SER A 25 -15.88 -15.50 -13.78
C SER A 25 -14.55 -14.82 -13.44
N GLU A 26 -14.57 -13.51 -13.23
CA GLU A 26 -13.39 -12.76 -12.81
C GLU A 26 -12.92 -13.40 -11.51
N GLU A 27 -11.75 -14.04 -11.58
CA GLU A 27 -11.17 -14.74 -10.45
C GLU A 27 -11.05 -13.80 -9.25
N SER A 28 -11.31 -14.33 -8.05
CA SER A 28 -11.14 -13.57 -6.83
C SER A 28 -9.72 -13.00 -6.79
N PRO A 29 -9.52 -11.71 -6.42
CA PRO A 29 -8.18 -11.16 -6.26
C PRO A 29 -7.35 -11.91 -5.20
N PHE A 30 -8.02 -12.70 -4.36
CA PHE A 30 -7.43 -13.56 -3.33
C PHE A 30 -7.00 -14.95 -3.85
N ALA A 31 -7.36 -15.32 -5.08
CA ALA A 31 -7.06 -16.64 -5.65
C ALA A 31 -5.68 -16.69 -6.33
N SER A 32 -5.11 -15.53 -6.69
CA SER A 32 -3.81 -15.50 -7.37
C SER A 32 -2.67 -15.81 -6.40
N THR A 33 -1.86 -16.81 -6.76
CA THR A 33 -0.64 -17.16 -6.01
C THR A 33 0.56 -16.34 -6.43
N LYS A 34 0.46 -15.59 -7.54
CA LYS A 34 1.53 -14.74 -8.07
C LYS A 34 1.05 -13.32 -8.33
N LYS A 35 1.97 -12.35 -8.21
CA LYS A 35 1.72 -10.95 -8.56
C LYS A 35 2.82 -10.44 -9.48
N LYS A 36 2.41 -9.64 -10.47
CA LYS A 36 3.31 -8.94 -11.37
C LYS A 36 3.68 -7.60 -10.74
N VAL A 37 4.95 -7.43 -10.39
CA VAL A 37 5.44 -6.25 -9.68
C VAL A 37 6.45 -5.50 -10.54
N GLN A 38 6.38 -4.16 -10.55
CA GLN A 38 7.35 -3.35 -11.29
C GLN A 38 8.74 -3.48 -10.66
N LEU A 39 9.68 -4.01 -11.43
CA LEU A 39 11.07 -4.11 -11.02
C LEU A 39 11.77 -2.75 -11.15
N TRP A 40 11.62 -2.09 -12.29
CA TRP A 40 12.16 -0.77 -12.54
C TRP A 40 11.34 0.02 -13.56
N LYS A 41 11.45 1.35 -13.48
CA LYS A 41 10.86 2.31 -14.43
C LYS A 41 11.94 3.18 -15.04
N GLY A 42 11.90 3.30 -16.36
CA GLY A 42 12.80 4.12 -17.15
C GLY A 42 12.04 5.19 -17.92
N GLU A 43 12.28 6.46 -17.61
CA GLU A 43 11.70 7.56 -18.37
C GLU A 43 12.47 7.82 -19.66
N VAL A 44 11.77 7.98 -20.78
CA VAL A 44 12.41 8.42 -22.02
C VAL A 44 12.76 9.90 -21.86
N VAL A 45 14.05 10.21 -21.95
CA VAL A 45 14.59 11.58 -21.83
C VAL A 45 15.19 12.08 -23.15
N GLY A 46 15.37 11.20 -24.13
CA GLY A 46 15.80 11.58 -25.48
C GLY A 46 15.47 10.50 -26.50
N VAL A 47 15.20 10.91 -27.73
CA VAL A 47 14.95 10.02 -28.89
C VAL A 47 15.82 10.50 -30.04
N TYR A 48 16.69 9.62 -30.55
CA TYR A 48 17.60 9.95 -31.64
C TYR A 48 17.07 9.40 -32.97
N LYS A 49 17.02 10.27 -33.98
CA LYS A 49 16.30 10.03 -35.24
C LYS A 49 16.85 8.89 -36.10
N ASN A 50 18.13 8.53 -35.96
CA ASN A 50 18.74 7.49 -36.78
C ASN A 50 18.82 6.18 -35.98
N ARG A 51 17.99 5.19 -36.35
CA ARG A 51 17.98 3.80 -35.83
C ARG A 51 17.27 3.56 -34.48
N LEU A 52 16.31 4.42 -34.09
CA LEU A 52 15.47 4.27 -32.88
C LEU A 52 16.28 4.07 -31.60
N TRP A 53 17.25 4.95 -31.37
CA TRP A 53 17.94 4.99 -30.08
C TRP A 53 17.13 5.86 -29.13
N ILE A 54 16.81 5.31 -27.97
CA ILE A 54 16.13 6.08 -26.92
C ILE A 54 17.06 6.16 -25.70
N LYS A 55 17.25 7.38 -25.20
CA LYS A 55 17.90 7.58 -23.91
C LYS A 55 16.84 7.44 -22.84
N VAL A 56 17.08 6.50 -21.93
CA VAL A 56 16.20 6.18 -20.82
C VAL A 56 16.91 6.52 -19.52
N ARG A 57 16.23 7.29 -18.68
CA ARG A 57 16.64 7.55 -17.31
C ARG A 57 15.90 6.61 -16.38
N ILE A 58 16.62 5.64 -15.84
CA ILE A 58 16.09 4.67 -14.90
C ILE A 58 16.30 5.22 -13.50
N TYR A 59 15.20 5.57 -12.85
CA TYR A 59 15.26 5.97 -11.46
C TYR A 59 15.47 4.73 -10.60
N ARG A 60 16.43 4.79 -9.68
CA ARG A 60 16.59 3.80 -8.62
C ARG A 60 15.35 3.88 -7.75
N ASN A 61 14.44 2.96 -7.98
CA ASN A 61 13.29 2.75 -7.12
C ASN A 61 13.70 1.88 -5.93
N GLN A 62 12.69 1.58 -5.13
CA GLN A 62 12.80 0.87 -3.89
C GLN A 62 13.29 -0.59 -4.02
N ARG A 63 13.26 -1.17 -5.23
CA ARG A 63 13.67 -2.55 -5.54
C ARG A 63 15.08 -2.67 -6.12
N ILE A 64 15.49 -1.71 -6.95
CA ILE A 64 16.83 -1.73 -7.57
C ILE A 64 17.83 -0.78 -6.89
N SER A 65 17.43 -0.13 -5.79
CA SER A 65 18.27 0.83 -5.05
C SER A 65 19.57 0.20 -4.52
N LYS A 66 19.52 -1.08 -4.12
CA LYS A 66 20.65 -1.84 -3.57
C LYS A 66 21.52 -2.53 -4.61
N LEU A 67 21.03 -2.65 -5.85
CA LEU A 67 21.77 -3.35 -6.90
C LEU A 67 23.01 -2.53 -7.31
N SER A 68 24.12 -3.23 -7.49
CA SER A 68 25.32 -2.71 -8.15
C SER A 68 25.02 -2.35 -9.61
N LEU A 69 25.88 -1.54 -10.23
CA LEU A 69 25.73 -1.23 -11.65
C LEU A 69 25.82 -2.49 -12.52
N GLY A 70 26.64 -3.48 -12.13
CA GLY A 70 26.75 -4.76 -12.84
C GLY A 70 25.43 -5.55 -12.79
N GLU A 71 24.80 -5.64 -11.62
CA GLU A 71 23.51 -6.32 -11.44
C GLU A 71 22.39 -5.62 -12.21
N ILE A 72 22.37 -4.28 -12.21
CA ILE A 72 21.39 -3.52 -13.00
C ILE A 72 21.62 -3.75 -14.50
N LYS A 73 22.88 -3.77 -14.96
CA LYS A 73 23.23 -4.08 -16.36
C LYS A 73 22.72 -5.48 -16.76
N SER A 74 22.83 -6.49 -15.89
CA SER A 74 22.32 -7.84 -16.19
C SER A 74 20.80 -7.91 -16.36
N LEU A 75 20.02 -7.01 -15.73
CA LEU A 75 18.56 -6.98 -15.93
C LEU A 75 18.14 -6.72 -17.39
N PHE A 76 19.02 -6.12 -18.20
CA PHE A 76 18.79 -5.84 -19.62
C PHE A 76 19.40 -6.89 -20.56
N ALA A 77 20.14 -7.86 -20.01
CA ALA A 77 20.67 -8.97 -20.77
C ALA A 77 19.55 -9.98 -21.09
N ASP A 78 18.75 -10.33 -20.07
CA ASP A 78 17.77 -11.41 -20.13
C ASP A 78 16.42 -10.98 -20.72
N THR A 79 16.03 -9.71 -20.54
CA THR A 79 14.75 -9.17 -21.03
C THR A 79 15.01 -8.19 -22.19
N LYS A 80 14.48 -8.51 -23.37
CA LYS A 80 14.61 -7.69 -24.59
C LYS A 80 13.32 -7.01 -25.03
N GLU A 81 12.22 -7.24 -24.35
CA GLU A 81 10.92 -6.64 -24.66
C GLU A 81 10.44 -5.81 -23.48
N PHE A 82 10.24 -4.51 -23.69
CA PHE A 82 9.74 -3.62 -22.65
C PHE A 82 8.43 -2.97 -23.09
N PRO A 83 7.34 -3.10 -22.30
CA PRO A 83 6.14 -2.32 -22.55
C PRO A 83 6.43 -0.82 -22.46
N VAL A 84 5.86 -0.07 -23.39
CA VAL A 84 5.94 1.40 -23.46
C VAL A 84 4.62 1.97 -23.00
N TYR A 85 4.67 2.93 -22.09
CA TYR A 85 3.52 3.60 -21.50
C TYR A 85 3.60 5.10 -21.71
N GLN A 86 2.44 5.75 -21.84
CA GLN A 86 2.37 7.21 -21.83
C GLN A 86 2.43 7.75 -20.39
N LYS A 87 3.32 8.71 -20.11
CA LYS A 87 3.52 9.26 -18.75
C LYS A 87 2.25 9.85 -18.13
N LEU A 88 1.47 10.57 -18.93
CA LEU A 88 0.29 11.29 -18.43
C LEU A 88 -0.87 10.33 -18.08
N THR A 89 -1.12 9.34 -18.94
CA THR A 89 -2.30 8.46 -18.83
C THR A 89 -1.98 7.12 -18.18
N ASN A 90 -0.70 6.74 -18.09
CA ASN A 90 -0.22 5.39 -17.70
C ASN A 90 -0.78 4.26 -18.57
N LEU A 91 -1.37 4.56 -19.72
CA LEU A 91 -1.86 3.54 -20.64
C LEU A 91 -0.71 2.98 -21.47
N LYS A 92 -0.67 1.65 -21.59
CA LYS A 92 0.26 0.96 -22.49
C LYS A 92 -0.02 1.41 -23.92
N GLN A 93 1.04 1.78 -24.63
CA GLN A 93 1.00 2.26 -26.02
C GLN A 93 1.66 1.30 -27.00
N GLY A 94 2.46 0.35 -26.53
CA GLY A 94 3.15 -0.61 -27.39
C GLY A 94 4.27 -1.33 -26.65
N VAL A 95 5.21 -1.86 -27.43
CA VAL A 95 6.37 -2.61 -26.94
C VAL A 95 7.63 -2.13 -27.64
N LEU A 96 8.69 -1.88 -26.88
CA LEU A 96 10.04 -1.66 -27.36
C LEU A 96 10.80 -2.99 -27.38
N LEU A 97 11.29 -3.37 -28.56
CA LEU A 97 12.15 -4.52 -28.78
C LEU A 97 13.60 -4.07 -28.78
N VAL A 98 14.32 -4.31 -27.69
CA VAL A 98 15.70 -3.90 -27.48
C VAL A 98 16.64 -4.91 -28.14
N ARG A 99 17.54 -4.41 -29.00
CA ARG A 99 18.61 -5.17 -29.64
C ARG A 99 19.95 -4.97 -28.96
N ASP A 100 20.22 -3.74 -28.51
CA ASP A 100 21.49 -3.38 -27.88
C ASP A 100 21.30 -2.32 -26.79
N THR A 101 22.25 -2.24 -25.85
CA THR A 101 22.24 -1.31 -24.72
C THR A 101 23.59 -0.64 -24.53
N VAL A 102 23.61 0.69 -24.54
CA VAL A 102 24.80 1.51 -24.34
C VAL A 102 24.68 2.28 -23.02
N TRP A 103 25.61 2.07 -22.10
CA TRP A 103 25.55 2.63 -20.75
C TRP A 103 26.40 3.89 -20.63
N GLU A 104 25.85 4.94 -20.00
CA GLU A 104 26.59 6.18 -19.71
C GLU A 104 26.83 6.28 -18.19
N GLU A 105 28.07 6.06 -17.73
CA GLU A 105 28.41 6.03 -16.29
C GLU A 105 28.42 7.41 -15.61
N LYS A 106 28.27 8.49 -16.39
CA LYS A 106 28.29 9.88 -15.92
C LYS A 106 26.95 10.28 -15.32
N ASN A 107 26.67 9.81 -14.10
CA ASN A 107 25.93 10.52 -13.03
C ASN A 107 25.57 9.55 -11.87
N ILE A 108 26.54 8.76 -11.41
CA ILE A 108 26.43 8.06 -10.12
C ILE A 108 26.74 9.06 -9.02
N ASN A 109 25.83 10.01 -8.79
CA ASN A 109 25.83 10.76 -7.55
C ASN A 109 24.93 9.98 -6.58
N GLN A 110 25.44 9.60 -5.41
CA GLN A 110 24.66 8.92 -4.36
C GLN A 110 23.37 9.68 -4.00
N LYS A 111 23.28 11.00 -4.29
CA LYS A 111 22.07 11.81 -4.12
C LYS A 111 21.06 11.75 -5.28
N ASN A 112 21.47 11.40 -6.50
CA ASN A 112 20.64 11.61 -7.70
C ASN A 112 19.75 10.44 -8.09
N GLN A 113 19.84 9.28 -7.42
CA GLN A 113 18.86 8.18 -7.54
C GLN A 113 18.47 7.77 -8.99
N PHE A 114 19.34 7.90 -10.00
CA PHE A 114 19.05 7.38 -11.35
C PHE A 114 20.31 6.96 -12.12
N ILE A 115 20.11 6.14 -13.15
CA ILE A 115 21.12 5.71 -14.11
C ILE A 115 20.57 6.01 -15.51
N GLU A 116 21.44 6.43 -16.43
CA GLU A 116 21.06 6.63 -17.83
C GLU A 116 21.61 5.50 -18.70
N VAL A 117 20.75 4.99 -19.58
CA VAL A 117 21.09 3.97 -20.57
C VAL A 117 20.47 4.36 -21.90
N VAL A 118 21.20 4.18 -22.99
CA VAL A 118 20.68 4.29 -24.34
C VAL A 118 20.29 2.90 -24.80
N LEU A 119 19.00 2.71 -25.08
CA LEU A 119 18.47 1.46 -25.64
C LEU A 119 18.33 1.62 -27.15
N VAL A 120 18.83 0.62 -27.88
CA VAL A 120 18.76 0.56 -29.34
C VAL A 120 17.79 -0.55 -29.70
N GLY A 121 16.73 -0.22 -30.44
CA GLY A 121 15.65 -1.18 -30.65
C GLY A 121 14.69 -0.81 -31.77
N ASP A 122 13.56 -1.50 -31.81
CA ASP A 122 12.43 -1.19 -32.68
C ASP A 122 11.17 -1.03 -31.82
N TYR A 123 10.32 -0.06 -32.14
CA TYR A 123 9.06 0.15 -31.42
C TYR A 123 7.89 -0.41 -32.21
N LYS A 124 7.09 -1.24 -31.56
CA LYS A 124 5.84 -1.79 -32.10
C LYS A 124 4.66 -1.20 -31.33
N PRO A 125 3.92 -0.24 -31.90
CA PRO A 125 2.73 0.31 -31.24
C PRO A 125 1.62 -0.75 -31.17
N ASP A 126 0.86 -0.75 -30.08
CA ASP A 126 -0.37 -1.53 -29.97
C ASP A 126 -1.40 -1.01 -31.00
N LEU A 127 -2.34 -1.85 -31.45
CA LEU A 127 -3.27 -1.53 -32.57
C LEU A 127 -3.99 -0.18 -32.39
N ASP A 128 -4.54 0.04 -31.18
CA ASP A 128 -5.30 1.24 -30.84
C ASP A 128 -4.45 2.40 -30.30
N SER A 129 -3.12 2.24 -30.30
CA SER A 129 -2.21 3.23 -29.78
C SER A 129 -2.17 4.49 -30.66
N LYS A 130 -2.32 5.64 -30.01
CA LYS A 130 -2.13 6.96 -30.64
C LYS A 130 -0.66 7.35 -30.76
N MET A 131 0.22 6.67 -30.01
CA MET A 131 1.65 6.89 -30.04
C MET A 131 2.28 5.96 -31.08
N LYS A 132 2.42 6.45 -32.32
CA LYS A 132 3.03 5.69 -33.43
C LYS A 132 4.57 5.63 -33.38
N GLU A 133 5.19 6.57 -32.67
CA GLU A 133 6.62 6.61 -32.38
C GLU A 133 6.84 6.89 -30.88
N ILE A 134 7.93 6.40 -30.31
CA ILE A 134 8.29 6.72 -28.92
C ILE A 134 8.73 8.18 -28.86
N THR A 135 8.18 8.92 -27.90
CA THR A 135 8.62 10.29 -27.60
C THR A 135 9.04 10.43 -26.13
N THR A 136 9.49 11.62 -25.73
CA THR A 136 9.88 11.90 -24.33
C THR A 136 8.70 11.96 -23.36
N ASP A 137 7.46 11.91 -23.87
CA ASP A 137 6.24 11.71 -23.09
C ASP A 137 6.01 10.24 -22.67
N ALA A 138 6.92 9.33 -23.04
CA ALA A 138 6.81 7.91 -22.75
C ALA A 138 7.73 7.47 -21.60
N TYR A 139 7.39 6.37 -20.96
CA TYR A 139 8.28 5.60 -20.11
C TYR A 139 8.19 4.11 -20.45
N ILE A 140 9.23 3.37 -20.10
CA ILE A 140 9.26 1.91 -20.18
C ILE A 140 9.39 1.34 -18.78
N SER A 141 8.96 0.10 -18.59
CA SER A 141 9.06 -0.57 -17.29
C SER A 141 9.31 -2.05 -17.46
N SER A 142 10.05 -2.63 -16.52
CA SER A 142 10.19 -4.07 -16.37
C SER A 142 9.41 -4.55 -15.17
N TYR A 143 8.97 -5.79 -15.22
CA TYR A 143 8.18 -6.43 -14.17
C TYR A 143 8.72 -7.83 -13.90
N ILE A 144 8.56 -8.27 -12.66
CA ILE A 144 8.83 -9.64 -12.22
C ILE A 144 7.54 -10.27 -11.70
N GLU A 145 7.44 -11.58 -11.78
CA GLU A 145 6.41 -12.33 -11.06
C GLU A 145 6.99 -12.80 -9.72
N GLU A 146 6.25 -12.54 -8.65
CA GLU A 146 6.60 -13.00 -7.31
C GLU A 146 5.47 -13.85 -6.75
N ASP A 147 5.85 -14.90 -6.01
CA ASP A 147 4.89 -15.68 -5.25
C ASP A 147 4.32 -14.79 -4.13
N PHE A 148 3.01 -14.59 -4.19
CA PHE A 148 2.25 -13.73 -3.31
C PHE A 148 1.44 -14.54 -2.28
N PHE A 149 1.22 -15.82 -2.54
CA PHE A 149 0.58 -16.75 -1.64
C PHE A 149 1.18 -18.14 -1.80
N THR A 150 1.50 -18.77 -0.68
CA THR A 150 1.85 -20.19 -0.62
C THR A 150 0.75 -20.90 0.16
N GLU A 151 0.26 -22.03 -0.35
CA GLU A 151 -0.85 -22.73 0.30
C GLU A 151 -0.52 -22.99 1.78
N PRO A 152 -1.35 -22.46 2.69
CA PRO A 152 -1.17 -22.66 4.10
C PRO A 152 -1.59 -24.11 4.43
N ASP A 153 -0.63 -25.05 4.45
CA ASP A 153 -0.87 -26.44 4.88
C ASP A 153 -1.75 -26.46 6.14
N ALA A 154 -2.99 -26.96 5.97
CA ALA A 154 -4.03 -27.24 6.96
C ALA A 154 -3.89 -26.52 8.32
N PHE A 155 -4.33 -25.25 8.38
CA PHE A 155 -3.97 -24.31 9.45
C PHE A 155 -4.48 -24.57 10.88
N PHE A 156 -5.35 -25.56 11.13
CA PHE A 156 -5.80 -25.84 12.51
C PHE A 156 -6.12 -27.32 12.72
N LYS A 157 -5.09 -28.16 12.80
CA LYS A 157 -5.17 -29.46 13.49
C LYS A 157 -3.85 -29.78 14.23
N GLY A 158 -3.82 -29.49 15.54
CA GLY A 158 -2.89 -30.15 16.47
C GLY A 158 -1.80 -29.28 17.12
N ARG A 159 -1.50 -29.67 18.38
CA ARG A 159 -0.53 -29.22 19.41
C ARG A 159 0.43 -28.04 19.11
N PHE A 160 0.53 -27.19 20.14
CA PHE A 160 1.40 -26.01 20.32
C PHE A 160 2.59 -25.93 19.35
N THR A 161 2.36 -25.23 18.25
CA THR A 161 3.42 -24.76 17.35
C THR A 161 3.71 -23.31 17.74
N PRO A 162 4.98 -22.89 17.88
CA PRO A 162 5.31 -21.48 18.12
C PRO A 162 4.55 -20.57 17.15
N PRO A 163 4.11 -19.37 17.58
CA PRO A 163 3.42 -18.43 16.72
C PRO A 163 4.20 -18.23 15.41
N ARG A 164 3.60 -18.53 14.26
CA ARG A 164 4.26 -18.29 12.98
C ARG A 164 4.42 -16.77 12.81
N LYS A 165 5.60 -16.33 12.35
CA LYS A 165 5.90 -14.92 12.06
C LYS A 165 4.95 -14.34 11.02
N THR A 166 4.50 -15.16 10.07
CA THR A 166 3.55 -14.80 9.03
C THR A 166 2.46 -15.85 8.90
N VAL A 167 1.26 -15.41 8.52
CA VAL A 167 0.09 -16.25 8.24
C VAL A 167 -0.66 -15.71 7.03
N PHE A 168 -1.43 -16.55 6.35
CA PHE A 168 -2.39 -16.11 5.33
C PHE A 168 -3.78 -16.22 5.91
N HIS A 169 -4.53 -15.12 5.88
CA HIS A 169 -5.88 -15.11 6.43
C HIS A 169 -6.83 -15.99 5.58
N PRO A 170 -7.71 -16.80 6.18
CA PRO A 170 -8.44 -17.85 5.46
C PRO A 170 -9.46 -17.34 4.43
N LYS A 171 -10.00 -16.12 4.61
CA LYS A 171 -11.03 -15.56 3.73
C LYS A 171 -10.48 -14.75 2.55
N ASP A 172 -9.56 -13.82 2.84
CA ASP A 172 -8.99 -12.91 1.85
C ASP A 172 -7.55 -13.28 1.44
N ARG A 173 -7.00 -14.38 1.97
CA ARG A 173 -5.66 -14.89 1.65
C ARG A 173 -4.54 -13.86 1.82
N LYS A 174 -4.79 -12.76 2.53
CA LYS A 174 -3.81 -11.69 2.71
C LYS A 174 -2.74 -12.15 3.68
N GLU A 175 -1.48 -11.92 3.32
CA GLU A 175 -0.35 -12.16 4.21
C GLU A 175 -0.45 -11.19 5.40
N MET A 176 -0.38 -11.74 6.61
CA MET A 176 -0.36 -10.99 7.85
C MET A 176 0.89 -11.34 8.65
N VAL A 177 1.46 -10.35 9.32
CA VAL A 177 2.66 -10.49 10.14
C VAL A 177 2.32 -10.44 11.62
N LEU A 178 3.02 -11.24 12.42
CA LEU A 178 2.82 -11.31 13.87
C LEU A 178 3.47 -10.13 14.58
N VAL A 179 2.66 -9.35 15.30
CA VAL A 179 3.12 -8.41 16.32
C VAL A 179 3.01 -9.11 17.66
N THR A 180 4.15 -9.36 18.30
CA THR A 180 4.20 -10.12 19.55
C THR A 180 3.70 -9.30 20.73
N ARG A 181 3.09 -9.99 21.70
CA ARG A 181 2.70 -9.39 22.98
C ARG A 181 3.86 -8.68 23.67
N GLY A 182 3.55 -7.67 24.47
CA GLY A 182 4.52 -7.01 25.33
C GLY A 182 4.19 -5.56 25.62
N LEU A 183 4.92 -4.99 26.57
CA LEU A 183 4.84 -3.58 26.95
C LEU A 183 5.23 -2.69 25.78
N PHE A 184 4.52 -1.56 25.67
CA PHE A 184 4.66 -0.63 24.58
C PHE A 184 4.76 0.79 25.12
N LEU A 185 5.88 1.45 24.80
CA LEU A 185 6.07 2.88 25.00
C LEU A 185 5.58 3.60 23.75
N TYR A 186 4.48 4.35 23.85
CA TYR A 186 3.85 5.08 22.74
C TYR A 186 4.23 6.57 22.69
N GLY A 187 4.07 7.18 21.52
CA GLY A 187 4.30 8.61 21.30
C GLY A 187 5.78 9.00 21.19
N GLN A 188 6.07 10.26 21.51
CA GLN A 188 7.41 10.85 21.55
C GLN A 188 7.57 11.77 22.78
N GLY A 189 8.79 11.97 23.25
CA GLY A 189 9.08 12.72 24.49
C GLY A 189 9.70 14.11 24.32
N THR A 190 9.76 14.64 23.10
CA THR A 190 10.61 15.79 22.73
C THR A 190 9.87 17.07 22.34
N ASP A 191 8.65 16.98 21.82
CA ASP A 191 7.87 18.15 21.34
C ASP A 191 6.52 18.24 22.06
N PRO A 192 6.42 19.00 23.17
CA PRO A 192 5.18 19.19 23.92
C PRO A 192 4.07 19.93 23.16
N SER A 193 4.32 20.45 21.95
CA SER A 193 3.29 21.07 21.12
C SER A 193 2.58 20.07 20.19
N SER A 194 3.14 18.86 20.04
CA SER A 194 2.57 17.79 19.22
C SER A 194 1.58 16.93 20.01
N ASP A 195 0.49 16.54 19.36
CA ASP A 195 -0.51 15.57 19.80
C ASP A 195 0.01 14.15 20.08
N SER A 196 1.20 13.82 19.57
CA SER A 196 1.92 12.58 19.82
C SER A 196 2.84 12.64 21.06
N PHE A 197 2.88 13.78 21.75
CA PHE A 197 3.71 13.94 22.94
C PHE A 197 3.21 13.09 24.11
N ASN A 198 4.12 12.28 24.63
CA ASN A 198 3.93 11.53 25.86
C ASN A 198 4.86 12.14 26.93
N PRO A 199 4.32 12.83 27.96
CA PRO A 199 5.14 13.48 28.99
C PRO A 199 5.95 12.50 29.83
N TYR A 200 5.55 11.22 29.84
CA TYR A 200 6.24 10.17 30.58
C TYR A 200 7.23 9.37 29.74
N TYR A 201 7.48 9.80 28.50
CA TYR A 201 8.25 9.03 27.54
C TYR A 201 9.69 8.74 28.00
N LEU A 202 10.33 9.72 28.64
CA LEU A 202 11.73 9.62 29.10
C LEU A 202 11.89 8.88 30.44
N GLU A 203 10.79 8.52 31.10
CA GLU A 203 10.77 7.80 32.37
C GLU A 203 9.84 6.57 32.29
N PRO A 204 10.11 5.60 31.41
CA PRO A 204 9.27 4.42 31.24
C PRO A 204 9.20 3.59 32.52
N LYS A 205 7.98 3.23 32.93
CA LYS A 205 7.67 2.38 34.08
C LYS A 205 6.34 1.65 33.84
N PRO A 206 6.04 0.54 34.54
CA PRO A 206 4.84 -0.26 34.27
C PRO A 206 3.54 0.55 34.19
N SER A 207 3.40 1.58 35.02
CA SER A 207 2.17 2.39 35.09
C SER A 207 1.95 3.33 33.89
N ASN A 208 2.95 3.57 33.04
CA ASN A 208 2.84 4.44 31.86
C ASN A 208 3.11 3.71 30.54
N LEU A 209 3.43 2.42 30.60
CA LEU A 209 3.54 1.54 29.44
C LEU A 209 2.20 0.88 29.18
N LYS A 210 1.93 0.60 27.91
CA LYS A 210 0.71 -0.10 27.51
C LYS A 210 1.01 -1.54 27.20
N GLU A 211 0.34 -2.48 27.86
CA GLU A 211 0.39 -3.87 27.44
C GLU A 211 -0.44 -4.04 26.15
N ILE A 212 0.20 -4.57 25.11
CA ILE A 212 -0.45 -4.89 23.85
C ILE A 212 -0.37 -6.41 23.65
N PRO A 213 -1.50 -7.13 23.50
CA PRO A 213 -1.49 -8.58 23.27
C PRO A 213 -0.86 -8.91 21.92
N SER A 214 -0.63 -10.21 21.65
CA SER A 214 -0.23 -10.64 20.33
C SER A 214 -1.38 -10.47 19.35
N PHE A 215 -1.08 -10.05 18.13
CA PHE A 215 -2.05 -9.99 17.02
C PHE A 215 -1.32 -10.12 15.69
N TYR A 216 -2.06 -10.47 14.65
CA TYR A 216 -1.60 -10.40 13.28
C TYR A 216 -2.06 -9.08 12.66
N ILE A 217 -1.20 -8.40 11.90
CA ILE A 217 -1.55 -7.23 11.09
C ILE A 217 -1.30 -7.52 9.62
N ASP A 218 -2.17 -7.04 8.74
CA ASP A 218 -1.95 -7.13 7.30
C ASP A 218 -0.58 -6.54 6.93
N LYS A 219 0.20 -7.28 6.13
CA LYS A 219 1.52 -6.86 5.69
C LYS A 219 1.49 -5.58 4.86
N TYR A 220 0.44 -5.42 4.06
CA TYR A 220 0.21 -4.28 3.16
C TYR A 220 -1.18 -3.70 3.41
N GLU A 221 -1.39 -2.45 3.02
CA GLU A 221 -2.70 -1.81 2.94
C GLU A 221 -3.68 -2.64 2.10
N VAL A 222 -4.98 -2.48 2.36
CA VAL A 222 -6.03 -3.03 1.49
C VAL A 222 -6.02 -2.30 0.16
N THR A 223 -6.08 -3.05 -0.94
CA THR A 223 -5.97 -2.52 -2.30
C THR A 223 -7.32 -2.24 -2.94
N ASN A 224 -7.33 -1.46 -4.02
CA ASN A 224 -8.52 -1.19 -4.82
C ASN A 224 -9.19 -2.47 -5.33
N ALA A 225 -8.42 -3.45 -5.81
CA ALA A 225 -8.96 -4.71 -6.32
C ALA A 225 -9.64 -5.54 -5.22
N GLU A 226 -9.01 -5.62 -4.04
CA GLU A 226 -9.59 -6.32 -2.87
C GLU A 226 -10.89 -5.63 -2.42
N TYR A 227 -10.91 -4.30 -2.33
CA TYR A 227 -12.11 -3.54 -1.96
C TYR A 227 -13.20 -3.65 -3.03
N ALA A 228 -12.87 -3.58 -4.33
CA ALA A 228 -13.82 -3.75 -5.41
C ALA A 228 -14.48 -5.14 -5.39
N TYR A 229 -13.74 -6.18 -5.03
CA TYR A 229 -14.31 -7.51 -4.83
C TYR A 229 -15.31 -7.52 -3.67
N PHE A 230 -15.01 -6.89 -2.54
CA PHE A 230 -15.98 -6.68 -1.45
C PHE A 230 -17.24 -5.95 -1.92
N LEU A 231 -17.11 -4.90 -2.73
CA LEU A 231 -18.27 -4.17 -3.26
C LEU A 231 -19.16 -5.06 -4.12
N LYS A 232 -18.59 -5.95 -4.95
CA LYS A 232 -19.35 -6.92 -5.75
C LYS A 232 -20.10 -7.95 -4.91
N GLN A 233 -19.56 -8.30 -3.74
CA GLN A 233 -20.14 -9.28 -2.82
C GLN A 233 -21.17 -8.66 -1.86
N THR A 234 -21.39 -7.35 -1.92
CA THR A 234 -22.27 -6.63 -1.00
C THR A 234 -23.11 -5.58 -1.73
N THR A 235 -23.99 -4.89 -1.01
CA THR A 235 -24.74 -3.74 -1.55
C THR A 235 -24.07 -2.41 -1.22
N THR A 236 -22.77 -2.42 -0.90
CA THR A 236 -22.02 -1.22 -0.52
C THR A 236 -21.73 -0.37 -1.75
N GLN A 237 -21.86 0.95 -1.62
CA GLN A 237 -21.54 1.88 -2.71
C GLN A 237 -20.03 2.00 -2.89
N SER A 238 -19.60 2.18 -4.13
CA SER A 238 -18.20 2.48 -4.44
C SER A 238 -17.79 3.85 -3.92
N PRO A 239 -16.49 4.08 -3.68
CA PRO A 239 -15.97 5.40 -3.37
C PRO A 239 -16.38 6.43 -4.44
N PRO A 240 -16.77 7.66 -4.09
CA PRO A 240 -17.28 8.65 -5.05
C PRO A 240 -16.31 9.02 -6.18
N HIS A 241 -15.00 8.89 -5.94
CA HIS A 241 -13.97 9.18 -6.93
C HIS A 241 -13.79 8.04 -7.96
N TRP A 242 -14.42 6.88 -7.76
CA TRP A 242 -14.44 5.78 -8.72
C TRP A 242 -15.48 6.05 -9.80
N ILE A 243 -15.02 6.51 -10.96
CA ILE A 243 -15.89 6.84 -12.10
C ILE A 243 -16.61 5.58 -12.60
N GLY A 244 -17.95 5.62 -12.63
CA GLY A 244 -18.77 4.47 -13.01
C GLY A 244 -18.65 3.29 -12.04
N GLY A 245 -18.25 3.55 -10.79
CA GLY A 245 -18.08 2.53 -9.75
C GLY A 245 -16.83 1.65 -9.92
N LYS A 246 -15.87 2.08 -10.76
CA LYS A 246 -14.62 1.36 -11.01
C LYS A 246 -13.42 2.19 -10.55
N TYR A 247 -12.46 1.53 -9.92
CA TYR A 247 -11.15 2.15 -9.63
C TYR A 247 -10.41 2.47 -10.94
N PRO A 248 -9.46 3.42 -10.92
CA PRO A 248 -8.70 3.78 -12.12
C PRO A 248 -7.97 2.58 -12.75
N ALA A 249 -7.98 2.52 -14.09
CA ALA A 249 -7.35 1.41 -14.81
C ALA A 249 -5.86 1.31 -14.46
N GLY A 250 -5.40 0.09 -14.16
CA GLY A 250 -4.01 -0.17 -13.75
C GLY A 250 -3.72 0.08 -12.26
N GLU A 251 -4.69 0.55 -11.47
CA GLU A 251 -4.51 0.84 -10.04
C GLU A 251 -5.08 -0.24 -9.11
N GLY A 252 -5.25 -1.48 -9.60
CA GLY A 252 -5.81 -2.58 -8.82
C GLY A 252 -5.04 -2.90 -7.54
N ASP A 253 -3.71 -2.83 -7.59
CA ASP A 253 -2.82 -3.11 -6.45
C ASP A 253 -2.46 -1.85 -5.63
N PHE A 254 -3.04 -0.69 -5.94
CA PHE A 254 -2.84 0.54 -5.18
C PHE A 254 -3.71 0.51 -3.92
N PRO A 255 -3.31 1.17 -2.82
CA PRO A 255 -4.13 1.22 -1.62
C PRO A 255 -5.49 1.87 -1.92
N VAL A 256 -6.57 1.25 -1.44
CA VAL A 256 -7.88 1.91 -1.48
C VAL A 256 -7.87 3.08 -0.51
N VAL A 257 -8.31 4.26 -0.97
CA VAL A 257 -8.29 5.50 -0.20
C VAL A 257 -9.65 6.23 -0.28
N HIS A 258 -9.77 7.34 0.44
CA HIS A 258 -11.00 8.15 0.51
C HIS A 258 -12.23 7.35 0.97
N LEU A 259 -12.02 6.52 1.99
CA LEU A 259 -13.09 5.79 2.67
C LEU A 259 -13.45 6.46 3.98
N THR A 260 -14.73 6.38 4.31
CA THR A 260 -15.26 6.71 5.63
C THR A 260 -14.83 5.65 6.64
N TYR A 261 -14.80 5.97 7.93
CA TYR A 261 -14.50 4.98 8.96
C TYR A 261 -15.48 3.78 8.93
N ARG A 262 -16.76 4.05 8.62
CA ARG A 262 -17.81 3.02 8.55
C ARG A 262 -17.68 2.09 7.35
N GLU A 263 -17.20 2.58 6.21
CA GLU A 263 -16.91 1.73 5.06
C GLU A 263 -15.78 0.75 5.38
N VAL A 264 -14.74 1.23 6.06
CA VAL A 264 -13.65 0.37 6.55
C VAL A 264 -14.17 -0.66 7.56
N GLU A 265 -15.03 -0.25 8.50
CA GLU A 265 -15.61 -1.16 9.49
C GLU A 265 -16.48 -2.25 8.85
N ARG A 266 -17.23 -1.91 7.79
CA ARG A 266 -18.01 -2.88 7.00
C ARG A 266 -17.10 -3.88 6.28
N TYR A 267 -16.03 -3.41 5.65
CA TYR A 267 -15.05 -4.30 5.01
C TYR A 267 -14.39 -5.21 6.06
N ALA A 268 -13.94 -4.66 7.19
CA ALA A 268 -13.32 -5.41 8.27
C ALA A 268 -14.22 -6.53 8.79
N SER A 269 -15.48 -6.18 9.06
CA SER A 269 -16.52 -7.13 9.50
C SER A 269 -16.80 -8.19 8.44
N TRP A 270 -16.89 -7.80 7.17
CA TRP A 270 -17.10 -8.73 6.07
C TRP A 270 -15.95 -9.72 5.99
N VAL A 271 -14.70 -9.28 6.05
CA VAL A 271 -13.55 -10.18 5.93
C VAL A 271 -13.30 -11.00 7.20
N GLY A 272 -13.87 -10.62 8.34
CA GLY A 272 -13.69 -11.32 9.62
C GLY A 272 -12.44 -10.88 10.39
N LYS A 273 -11.98 -9.65 10.15
CA LYS A 273 -10.88 -8.97 10.84
C LYS A 273 -11.41 -7.74 11.58
N ARG A 274 -10.53 -6.94 12.20
CA ARG A 274 -10.88 -5.66 12.82
C ARG A 274 -9.90 -4.55 12.44
N ILE A 275 -10.30 -3.31 12.65
CA ILE A 275 -9.44 -2.13 12.48
C ILE A 275 -8.43 -2.08 13.65
N PRO A 276 -7.13 -1.87 13.41
CA PRO A 276 -6.14 -1.74 14.49
C PRO A 276 -6.49 -0.57 15.41
N THR A 277 -6.19 -0.69 16.70
CA THR A 277 -6.08 0.50 17.55
C THR A 277 -4.84 1.30 17.15
N GLU A 278 -4.78 2.59 17.51
CA GLU A 278 -3.59 3.39 17.22
C GLU A 278 -2.31 2.83 17.88
N TRP A 279 -2.47 2.16 19.02
CA TRP A 279 -1.38 1.56 19.78
C TRP A 279 -0.83 0.33 19.08
N GLU A 280 -1.72 -0.50 18.56
CA GLU A 280 -1.36 -1.67 17.74
C GLU A 280 -0.67 -1.23 16.46
N TRP A 281 -1.22 -0.21 15.79
CA TRP A 281 -0.62 0.34 14.57
C TRP A 281 0.79 0.89 14.83
N GLU A 282 0.97 1.70 15.87
CA GLU A 282 2.28 2.28 16.19
C GLU A 282 3.30 1.23 16.62
N LYS A 283 2.88 0.28 17.47
CA LYS A 283 3.73 -0.84 17.85
C LYS A 283 4.12 -1.65 16.60
N ALA A 284 3.17 -1.97 15.73
CA ALA A 284 3.43 -2.65 14.47
C ALA A 284 4.43 -1.88 13.60
N ALA A 285 4.38 -0.54 13.59
CA ALA A 285 5.27 0.30 12.80
C ALA A 285 6.72 0.31 13.31
N ARG A 286 6.95 0.50 14.62
CA ARG A 286 8.29 0.79 15.18
C ARG A 286 8.75 -0.11 16.32
N GLY A 287 8.05 -1.20 16.59
CA GLY A 287 8.38 -2.09 17.70
C GLY A 287 7.85 -1.60 19.06
N PRO A 288 8.26 -2.26 20.18
CA PRO A 288 7.77 -1.96 21.52
C PRO A 288 8.24 -0.60 22.05
N GLY A 289 9.29 -0.01 21.48
CA GLY A 289 9.88 1.25 21.92
C GLY A 289 10.67 1.17 23.22
N VAL A 290 10.60 0.04 23.93
CA VAL A 290 11.37 -0.24 25.16
C VAL A 290 11.86 -1.68 25.18
N ILE A 291 13.00 -1.90 25.81
CA ILE A 291 13.48 -3.21 26.29
C ILE A 291 13.40 -3.20 27.80
N GLU A 292 12.75 -4.21 28.38
CA GLU A 292 12.79 -4.48 29.81
C GLU A 292 14.05 -5.28 30.15
N PHE A 293 14.73 -4.92 31.23
CA PHE A 293 15.88 -5.65 31.74
C PHE A 293 15.85 -5.70 33.28
N THR A 294 16.52 -6.68 33.86
CA THR A 294 16.65 -6.80 35.33
C THR A 294 17.98 -6.20 35.78
N ASN A 295 17.92 -5.27 36.72
CA ASN A 295 19.08 -4.68 37.37
C ASN A 295 19.77 -5.69 38.30
N ARG A 296 20.98 -5.37 38.77
CA ARG A 296 21.72 -6.21 39.74
C ARG A 296 21.02 -6.32 41.09
N ASP A 297 20.21 -5.34 41.46
CA ASP A 297 19.40 -5.31 42.68
C ASP A 297 18.02 -5.96 42.49
N GLU A 298 17.84 -6.74 41.42
CA GLU A 298 16.60 -7.45 41.05
C GLU A 298 15.42 -6.53 40.69
N THR A 299 15.63 -5.21 40.62
CA THR A 299 14.60 -4.28 40.13
C THR A 299 14.49 -4.31 38.60
N LEU A 300 13.31 -3.98 38.07
CA LEU A 300 13.10 -3.85 36.62
C LEU A 300 13.53 -2.47 36.13
N GLY A 301 14.34 -2.45 35.07
CA GLY A 301 14.71 -1.27 34.31
C GLY A 301 14.13 -1.32 32.89
N TYR A 302 14.00 -0.15 32.27
CA TYR A 302 13.49 -0.01 30.91
C TYR A 302 14.42 0.87 30.10
N GLN A 303 14.93 0.34 28.98
CA GLN A 303 15.73 1.09 28.02
C GLN A 303 14.87 1.48 26.83
N ILE A 304 14.84 2.77 26.50
CA ILE A 304 14.13 3.27 25.31
C ILE A 304 14.92 2.90 24.06
N ILE A 305 14.24 2.29 23.09
CA ILE A 305 14.81 1.84 21.79
C ILE A 305 13.90 2.20 20.60
N ALA A 306 12.95 3.10 20.80
CA ALA A 306 11.99 3.48 19.77
C ALA A 306 12.66 4.19 18.59
N THR A 307 12.27 3.81 17.37
CA THR A 307 12.68 4.50 16.15
C THR A 307 11.61 5.48 15.67
N LYS A 308 12.05 6.53 14.97
CA LYS A 308 11.16 7.54 14.38
C LYS A 308 10.36 7.02 13.19
N TYR A 309 10.97 6.23 12.33
CA TYR A 309 10.35 5.57 11.17
C TYR A 309 10.42 4.03 11.34
N PRO A 310 9.65 3.26 10.56
CA PRO A 310 9.69 1.80 10.61
C PRO A 310 11.10 1.21 10.39
N PHE A 311 11.93 1.93 9.62
CA PHE A 311 13.27 1.52 9.19
C PHE A 311 14.41 2.27 9.91
N GLY A 312 14.13 3.06 10.96
CA GLY A 312 15.14 3.76 11.75
C GLY A 312 14.82 5.23 12.01
N ASP A 313 15.82 5.99 12.47
CA ASP A 313 15.65 7.41 12.84
C ASP A 313 15.91 8.39 11.70
N GLU A 314 16.79 8.00 10.77
CA GLU A 314 17.11 8.79 9.59
C GLU A 314 16.06 8.56 8.51
N TYR A 315 15.50 9.66 8.00
CA TYR A 315 14.51 9.59 6.94
C TYR A 315 15.17 9.22 5.60
N ASP A 316 14.58 8.27 4.88
CA ASP A 316 14.94 7.94 3.50
C ASP A 316 13.70 7.90 2.62
N SER A 317 13.68 8.73 1.56
CA SER A 317 12.58 8.80 0.61
C SER A 317 12.46 7.59 -0.30
N LEU A 318 13.46 6.71 -0.30
CA LEU A 318 13.38 5.39 -0.95
C LEU A 318 12.61 4.35 -0.12
N TYR A 319 12.36 4.60 1.15
CA TYR A 319 11.66 3.65 2.03
C TYR A 319 10.29 4.14 2.50
N CYS A 320 10.00 5.43 2.26
CA CYS A 320 8.75 6.07 2.66
C CYS A 320 8.24 6.97 1.52
N ASN A 321 7.08 6.64 0.97
CA ASN A 321 6.47 7.43 -0.10
C ASN A 321 5.78 8.66 0.51
N THR A 322 6.50 9.77 0.64
CA THR A 322 5.98 11.08 1.07
C THR A 322 6.24 12.15 0.02
N ARG A 323 5.93 13.41 0.31
CA ARG A 323 6.22 14.55 -0.59
C ARG A 323 7.70 14.65 -0.95
N GLU A 324 8.60 14.30 -0.03
CA GLU A 324 10.05 14.31 -0.24
C GLU A 324 10.52 13.26 -1.26
N SER A 325 9.73 12.20 -1.51
CA SER A 325 9.99 11.23 -2.59
C SER A 325 9.81 11.81 -3.99
N LYS A 326 9.04 12.91 -4.11
CA LYS A 326 8.66 13.55 -5.38
C LYS A 326 7.88 12.66 -6.36
N ILE A 327 7.36 11.52 -5.91
CA ILE A 327 6.50 10.64 -6.72
C ILE A 327 5.16 11.34 -7.01
N GLY A 328 4.63 12.07 -6.00
CA GLY A 328 3.43 12.90 -6.16
C GLY A 328 2.11 12.12 -6.21
N LYS A 329 2.14 10.81 -5.98
CA LYS A 329 0.96 9.93 -5.91
C LYS A 329 1.24 8.68 -5.07
N ALA A 330 0.18 7.98 -4.67
CA ALA A 330 0.30 6.63 -4.12
C ALA A 330 0.91 5.67 -5.15
N GLN A 331 1.46 4.56 -4.68
CA GLN A 331 1.98 3.48 -5.51
C GLN A 331 1.25 2.17 -5.21
N SER A 332 1.44 1.18 -6.08
CA SER A 332 1.09 -0.21 -5.77
C SER A 332 1.76 -0.62 -4.46
N VAL A 333 1.01 -1.29 -3.59
CA VAL A 333 1.54 -1.74 -2.29
C VAL A 333 2.69 -2.73 -2.45
N PHE A 334 2.77 -3.42 -3.59
CA PHE A 334 3.84 -4.38 -3.91
C PHE A 334 5.10 -3.72 -4.47
N GLU A 335 5.01 -2.46 -4.92
CA GLU A 335 6.15 -1.67 -5.36
C GLU A 335 6.84 -0.93 -4.21
N LEU A 336 6.24 -0.95 -3.01
CA LEU A 336 6.85 -0.41 -1.80
C LEU A 336 8.06 -1.24 -1.36
N SER A 337 9.00 -0.58 -0.68
CA SER A 337 10.28 -1.11 -0.27
C SER A 337 10.09 -2.12 0.84
N THR A 338 10.65 -3.31 0.67
CA THR A 338 10.81 -4.27 1.77
C THR A 338 11.78 -3.77 2.83
N GLU A 339 12.66 -2.81 2.50
CA GLU A 339 13.58 -2.16 3.43
C GLU A 339 12.90 -1.08 4.26
N GLY A 340 11.76 -0.59 3.79
CA GLY A 340 10.84 0.24 4.57
C GLY A 340 9.93 -0.57 5.48
N ALA A 341 10.11 -1.89 5.56
CA ALA A 341 9.35 -2.73 6.46
C ALA A 341 9.62 -2.35 7.93
N SER A 342 8.55 -2.42 8.71
CA SER A 342 8.65 -2.35 10.17
C SER A 342 9.44 -3.52 10.75
N PRO A 343 9.84 -3.45 12.05
CA PRO A 343 10.52 -4.56 12.72
C PRO A 343 9.73 -5.88 12.73
N TYR A 344 8.41 -5.83 12.51
CA TYR A 344 7.54 -7.01 12.42
C TYR A 344 7.30 -7.47 10.98
N GLY A 345 7.75 -6.71 9.96
CA GLY A 345 7.63 -7.06 8.55
C GLY A 345 6.43 -6.44 7.81
N ALA A 346 5.63 -5.60 8.47
CA ALA A 346 4.59 -4.81 7.79
C ALA A 346 5.22 -3.69 6.96
N ILE A 347 4.79 -3.53 5.71
CA ILE A 347 5.28 -2.59 4.71
C ILE A 347 4.25 -1.49 4.49
N GLY A 348 4.70 -0.28 4.12
CA GLY A 348 3.80 0.87 3.92
C GLY A 348 3.36 1.55 5.22
N MET A 349 4.02 1.26 6.35
CA MET A 349 3.76 1.93 7.63
C MET A 349 4.28 3.39 7.68
N CYS A 350 4.72 3.94 6.54
CA CYS A 350 5.24 5.30 6.38
C CYS A 350 4.89 5.81 4.99
N GLY A 351 4.04 6.85 4.93
CA GLY A 351 3.59 7.46 3.69
C GLY A 351 2.63 6.57 2.89
N ASN A 352 2.64 6.73 1.56
CA ASN A 352 1.76 6.09 0.59
C ASN A 352 0.28 6.48 0.77
N ALA A 353 -0.41 5.90 1.75
CA ALA A 353 -1.79 6.21 2.06
C ALA A 353 -2.00 6.31 3.58
N PRO A 354 -2.80 7.29 4.05
CA PRO A 354 -3.12 7.38 5.46
C PRO A 354 -4.08 6.26 5.85
N GLU A 355 -4.00 5.79 7.10
CA GLU A 355 -4.72 4.60 7.54
C GLU A 355 -5.61 4.86 8.77
N TRP A 356 -6.85 4.42 8.68
CA TRP A 356 -7.79 4.45 9.80
C TRP A 356 -7.37 3.53 10.94
N THR A 357 -7.55 4.02 12.17
CA THR A 357 -7.47 3.21 13.40
C THR A 357 -8.78 3.33 14.19
N SER A 358 -9.05 2.35 15.07
CA SER A 358 -10.27 2.31 15.87
C SER A 358 -10.24 3.23 17.10
N SER A 359 -9.07 3.79 17.44
CA SER A 359 -8.91 4.69 18.58
C SER A 359 -9.61 6.02 18.35
N ASP A 360 -10.29 6.51 19.38
CA ASP A 360 -10.74 7.89 19.45
C ASP A 360 -9.52 8.83 19.50
N TYR A 361 -9.61 9.98 18.84
CA TYR A 361 -8.54 10.99 18.83
C TYR A 361 -8.52 11.76 20.16
N GLN A 362 -7.93 11.13 21.17
CA GLN A 362 -7.79 11.67 22.52
C GLN A 362 -6.33 12.06 22.81
N LEU A 363 -6.17 12.97 23.76
CA LEU A 363 -4.87 13.30 24.33
C LEU A 363 -4.27 12.08 25.02
N TYR A 364 -2.96 11.96 24.92
CA TYR A 364 -2.23 10.99 25.73
C TYR A 364 -2.31 11.36 27.22
N PRO A 365 -2.38 10.37 28.14
CA PRO A 365 -2.39 10.60 29.58
C PRO A 365 -1.29 11.59 30.03
N GLY A 366 -1.67 12.60 30.81
CA GLY A 366 -0.78 13.65 31.30
C GLY A 366 -0.46 14.75 30.29
N HIS A 367 -0.89 14.66 29.04
CA HIS A 367 -0.71 15.71 28.05
C HIS A 367 -1.80 16.80 28.16
N HIS A 368 -1.45 18.05 27.86
CA HIS A 368 -2.28 19.22 28.20
C HIS A 368 -2.46 20.24 27.06
N ILE A 369 -2.13 19.91 25.81
CA ILE A 369 -2.38 20.84 24.69
C ILE A 369 -3.88 21.04 24.48
N LYS A 370 -4.27 22.25 24.08
CA LYS A 370 -5.66 22.62 23.82
C LYS A 370 -5.95 22.57 22.32
N ASN A 371 -6.84 21.67 21.90
CA ASN A 371 -7.37 21.61 20.54
C ASN A 371 -8.81 21.07 20.60
N PHE A 372 -9.72 21.67 19.82
CA PHE A 372 -11.14 21.27 19.77
C PHE A 372 -11.35 19.86 19.19
N SER A 373 -10.34 19.35 18.47
CA SER A 373 -10.42 18.04 17.82
C SER A 373 -10.28 16.88 18.82
N PHE A 374 -9.77 17.11 20.04
CA PHE A 374 -9.61 16.04 21.02
C PHE A 374 -10.93 15.58 21.62
N GLY A 375 -11.12 14.27 21.72
CA GLY A 375 -12.28 13.65 22.35
C GLY A 375 -12.71 12.39 21.61
N LYS A 376 -14.00 12.05 21.72
CA LYS A 376 -14.60 10.85 21.11
C LYS A 376 -15.31 11.14 19.79
N ILE A 377 -15.12 12.35 19.25
CA ILE A 377 -15.78 12.79 18.02
C ILE A 377 -15.02 12.27 16.80
N TYR A 378 -13.70 12.29 16.84
CA TYR A 378 -12.84 11.89 15.72
C TYR A 378 -12.12 10.59 16.01
N LYS A 379 -11.76 9.86 14.95
CA LYS A 379 -10.90 8.68 15.02
C LYS A 379 -9.48 9.04 14.61
N VAL A 380 -8.50 8.32 15.13
CA VAL A 380 -7.09 8.53 14.81
C VAL A 380 -6.78 7.93 13.43
N VAL A 381 -6.03 8.69 12.63
CA VAL A 381 -5.42 8.27 11.38
C VAL A 381 -3.89 8.28 11.54
N ARG A 382 -3.22 7.29 10.96
CA ARG A 382 -1.75 7.07 11.09
C ARG A 382 -1.09 6.93 9.72
N GLY A 383 0.25 6.88 9.71
CA GLY A 383 1.08 6.57 8.53
C GLY A 383 1.45 7.77 7.66
N GLY A 384 0.57 8.75 7.54
CA GLY A 384 0.73 9.84 6.57
C GLY A 384 0.44 9.37 5.14
N SER A 385 0.68 10.22 4.16
CA SER A 385 0.40 9.94 2.74
C SER A 385 1.57 10.34 1.84
N TYR A 386 1.48 9.97 0.55
CA TYR A 386 2.39 10.47 -0.49
C TYR A 386 2.46 12.00 -0.57
N SER A 387 1.46 12.71 -0.06
CA SER A 387 1.38 14.18 -0.08
C SER A 387 1.86 14.86 1.20
N ASP A 388 2.00 14.08 2.28
CA ASP A 388 2.45 14.57 3.57
C ASP A 388 3.97 14.74 3.61
N SER A 389 4.45 15.47 4.60
CA SER A 389 5.89 15.57 4.86
C SER A 389 6.41 14.36 5.64
N ALA A 390 7.71 14.13 5.57
CA ALA A 390 8.41 13.15 6.40
C ALA A 390 8.10 13.34 7.90
N LYS A 391 8.00 14.59 8.37
CA LYS A 391 7.65 14.90 9.78
C LYS A 391 6.26 14.38 10.18
N ASN A 392 5.30 14.37 9.26
CA ASN A 392 3.92 13.91 9.51
C ASN A 392 3.72 12.42 9.20
N SER A 393 4.79 11.73 8.80
CA SER A 393 4.76 10.31 8.42
C SER A 393 5.66 9.45 9.33
N THR A 394 6.01 9.97 10.52
CA THR A 394 6.73 9.17 11.53
C THR A 394 5.80 8.11 12.12
N ALA A 395 6.36 7.05 12.70
CA ALA A 395 5.56 5.99 13.31
C ALA A 395 4.66 6.50 14.46
N SER A 396 5.12 7.50 15.21
CA SER A 396 4.34 8.15 16.29
C SER A 396 3.43 9.27 15.81
N ALA A 397 3.57 9.75 14.57
CA ALA A 397 2.73 10.81 14.04
C ALA A 397 1.28 10.31 13.98
N ARG A 398 0.37 11.22 14.35
CA ARG A 398 -1.06 10.96 14.32
C ARG A 398 -1.76 12.19 13.77
N SER A 399 -2.93 11.95 13.21
CA SER A 399 -3.86 12.99 12.81
C SER A 399 -5.26 12.58 13.20
N TYR A 400 -6.14 13.56 13.33
CA TYR A 400 -7.56 13.28 13.47
C TYR A 400 -8.15 13.07 12.06
N GLY A 401 -8.84 11.95 11.88
CA GLY A 401 -9.69 11.75 10.72
C GLY A 401 -10.97 12.58 10.81
N GLY A 402 -11.93 12.34 9.92
CA GLY A 402 -13.23 12.98 10.00
C GLY A 402 -14.14 12.36 11.08
N ILE A 403 -15.32 12.96 11.26
CA ILE A 403 -16.33 12.48 12.22
C ILE A 403 -16.92 11.18 11.67
N PRO A 404 -16.81 10.04 12.39
CA PRO A 404 -17.44 8.80 11.96
C PRO A 404 -18.91 9.05 11.65
N ASN A 405 -19.38 8.53 10.52
CA ASN A 405 -20.76 8.64 9.99
C ASN A 405 -21.05 9.84 9.07
N LEU A 406 -20.11 10.76 8.82
CA LEU A 406 -20.31 11.80 7.80
C LEU A 406 -19.74 11.34 6.46
N SER A 407 -20.47 11.48 5.36
CA SER A 407 -19.98 11.14 4.01
C SER A 407 -18.74 11.95 3.59
N GLU A 408 -18.49 13.07 4.25
CA GLU A 408 -17.34 13.96 4.06
C GLU A 408 -16.11 13.54 4.91
N ASP A 409 -16.22 12.51 5.75
CA ASP A 409 -15.13 12.01 6.60
C ASP A 409 -14.11 11.12 5.85
N ARG A 410 -14.22 11.03 4.52
CA ARG A 410 -13.40 10.18 3.63
C ARG A 410 -11.92 10.58 3.61
N ARG A 411 -11.18 10.23 4.66
CA ARG A 411 -9.81 10.71 4.91
C ARG A 411 -8.72 9.71 4.60
N ALA A 412 -9.02 8.41 4.64
CA ALA A 412 -7.98 7.39 4.70
C ALA A 412 -8.37 6.08 4.01
N GLY A 413 -7.35 5.30 3.68
CA GLY A 413 -7.43 3.86 3.46
C GLY A 413 -7.31 3.11 4.77
N PHE A 414 -6.83 1.88 4.72
CA PHE A 414 -6.67 1.06 5.92
C PHE A 414 -5.84 -0.21 5.68
N ARG A 415 -5.37 -0.77 6.80
CA ARG A 415 -4.96 -2.17 6.94
C ARG A 415 -5.67 -2.77 8.16
N LEU A 416 -5.80 -4.09 8.22
CA LEU A 416 -6.56 -4.75 9.29
C LEU A 416 -5.70 -5.62 10.17
N VAL A 417 -6.27 -5.99 11.32
CA VAL A 417 -5.66 -6.92 12.28
C VAL A 417 -6.59 -8.08 12.58
N MET A 418 -5.99 -9.20 12.99
CA MET A 418 -6.65 -10.40 13.47
C MET A 418 -6.06 -10.75 14.82
N ASP A 419 -6.92 -10.93 15.82
CA ASP A 419 -6.47 -11.31 17.17
C ASP A 419 -5.75 -12.64 17.15
N TYR A 420 -4.62 -12.71 17.87
CA TYR A 420 -3.93 -13.97 18.09
C TYR A 420 -4.76 -14.80 19.08
N ARG A 421 -5.12 -16.03 18.71
CA ARG A 421 -5.77 -16.98 19.62
C ARG A 421 -4.69 -17.92 20.13
N ASP A 422 -4.39 -17.83 21.43
CA ASP A 422 -3.43 -18.67 22.15
C ASP A 422 -3.83 -20.16 22.15
#